data_AF-A0A1F6JTI4-F1
#
_entry.id   AF-A0A1F6JTI4-F1
#
_cell.length_a   1.000
_cell.length_b   1.000
_cell.length_c   1.000
_cell.angle_alpha   90.00
_cell.angle_beta   90.00
_cell.angle_gamma   90.00
#
_symmetry.space_group_name_H-M   'P 1'
#
loop_
_entity.id
_entity.type
_entity.pdbx_description
1 polymer ?
#
loop_
_entity_poly.entity_id
_entity_poly.type
_entity_poly.pdbx_seq_one_letter_code
_entity_poly.pdbx_strand_id
1 'polypeptide(L)'
;MIKKTVLVFLILILFVVFLPMSSYAGPQIPPIAEGPGFILPDSPLFFLDKIKQEMRLLLAFTPQNRAKIYSAIAGERLAELRFMLARNNKNGIETDLKGITENLENAANSLSDARFRGENVELLSENINNDIKRKQDSLDILLSQATGELKTMVLGVQTSVYQSKAKVVSGLPSQQLENETKEDLMKQIETKIKYSFDSSADVLTKIETLRKQASESSAKTIMMREDEVKAAAIFKNPALIKEKQARLELEKKRQEKILAAYKKLSDAAKKAKEAVAAYKNAQQELKQLLNQSTSSPTNTQK
;
A
#
# COMPACT_ATOMS: atom_id res chain seq x y z
N MET A 1 28.99 10.07 61.27
CA MET A 1 28.46 11.26 60.56
C MET A 1 28.20 11.03 59.05
N ILE A 2 27.91 9.80 58.59
CA ILE A 2 27.81 9.47 57.14
C ILE A 2 26.37 9.18 56.66
N LYS A 3 25.37 9.17 57.56
CA LYS A 3 24.01 8.65 57.23
C LYS A 3 23.10 9.61 56.45
N LYS A 4 23.36 10.93 56.42
CA LYS A 4 22.47 11.90 55.74
C LYS A 4 22.81 12.12 54.27
N THR A 5 24.08 12.06 53.88
CA THR A 5 24.53 12.29 52.51
C THR A 5 24.18 11.15 51.56
N VAL A 6 24.25 9.90 52.03
CA VAL A 6 23.88 8.71 51.25
C VAL A 6 22.37 8.65 50.96
N LEU A 7 21.54 9.08 51.92
CA LEU A 7 20.08 9.09 51.77
C LEU A 7 19.61 10.13 50.74
N VAL A 8 20.24 11.30 50.69
CA VAL A 8 19.93 12.35 49.69
C VAL A 8 20.32 11.89 48.29
N PHE A 9 21.46 11.20 48.14
CA PHE A 9 21.88 10.64 46.84
C PHE A 9 20.95 9.53 46.34
N LEU A 10 20.43 8.68 47.24
CA LEU A 10 19.48 7.62 46.89
C LEU A 10 18.11 8.17 46.46
N ILE A 11 17.62 9.24 47.10
CA ILE A 11 16.36 9.92 46.73
C ILE A 11 16.51 10.65 45.38
N LEU A 12 17.67 11.23 45.10
CA LEU A 12 17.94 11.89 43.82
C LEU A 12 17.99 10.88 42.66
N ILE A 13 18.58 9.70 42.87
CA ILE A 13 18.59 8.62 41.87
C ILE A 13 17.18 8.07 41.65
N LEU A 14 16.35 7.98 42.69
CA LEU A 14 14.96 7.51 42.56
C LEU A 14 14.07 8.49 41.77
N PHE A 15 14.37 9.80 41.81
CA PHE A 15 13.58 10.82 41.11
C PHE A 15 13.91 10.93 39.60
N VAL A 16 15.09 10.50 39.16
CA VAL A 16 15.48 10.52 37.73
C VAL A 16 14.79 9.39 36.95
N VAL A 17 14.30 8.33 37.61
CA VAL A 17 13.66 7.18 36.93
C VAL A 17 12.16 7.41 36.63
N PHE A 18 11.56 8.49 37.14
CA PHE A 18 10.16 8.86 36.90
C PHE A 18 10.02 10.22 36.20
N LEU A 19 10.96 10.57 35.31
CA LEU A 19 10.65 11.60 34.33
C LEU A 19 9.51 11.06 33.44
N PRO A 20 8.35 11.76 33.36
CA PRO A 20 7.30 11.36 32.44
C PRO A 20 7.93 11.30 31.05
N MET A 21 8.02 10.11 30.47
CA MET A 21 8.38 9.99 29.06
C MET A 21 7.35 10.81 28.31
N SER A 22 7.75 11.99 27.85
CA SER A 22 6.91 12.86 27.03
C SER A 22 6.39 12.00 25.89
N SER A 23 5.10 11.70 25.91
CA SER A 23 4.42 10.91 24.89
C SER A 23 4.67 11.61 23.55
N TYR A 24 5.60 11.07 22.77
CA TYR A 24 5.94 11.66 21.49
C TYR A 24 4.72 11.50 20.59
N ALA A 25 4.04 12.61 20.27
CA ALA A 25 2.85 12.65 19.42
C ALA A 25 3.19 12.51 17.92
N GLY A 26 4.23 11.73 17.61
CA GLY A 26 4.66 11.45 16.24
C GLY A 26 3.84 10.34 15.59
N PRO A 27 3.94 10.20 14.25
CA PRO A 27 3.30 9.10 13.54
C PRO A 27 3.76 7.74 14.09
N GLN A 28 2.81 6.84 14.31
CA GLN A 28 3.05 5.51 14.87
C GLN A 28 2.30 4.44 14.10
N ILE A 29 2.87 3.23 14.09
CA ILE A 29 2.26 2.02 13.53
C ILE A 29 2.04 0.97 14.61
N PRO A 30 0.99 0.14 14.48
CA PRO A 30 0.73 -0.92 15.45
C PRO A 30 1.89 -1.94 15.48
N PRO A 31 2.07 -2.66 16.60
CA PRO A 31 2.92 -3.85 16.62
C PRO A 31 2.51 -4.86 15.56
N ILE A 32 3.49 -5.51 14.95
CA ILE A 32 3.29 -6.63 14.02
C ILE A 32 3.89 -7.92 14.59
N ALA A 33 3.46 -9.07 14.08
CA ALA A 33 3.81 -10.37 14.63
C ALA A 33 5.29 -10.75 14.42
N GLU A 34 5.88 -10.32 13.31
CA GLU A 34 7.24 -10.67 12.92
C GLU A 34 8.31 -10.08 13.85
N GLY A 35 8.01 -8.97 14.53
CA GLY A 35 8.96 -8.23 15.36
C GLY A 35 10.08 -7.58 14.53
N PRO A 36 10.91 -6.70 15.14
CA PRO A 36 12.04 -6.11 14.44
C PRO A 36 13.14 -7.15 14.18
N GLY A 37 13.99 -6.89 13.19
CA GLY A 37 15.24 -7.61 13.02
C GLY A 37 16.16 -7.50 14.24
N PHE A 38 17.26 -8.25 14.21
CA PHE A 38 18.15 -8.31 15.37
C PHE A 38 18.89 -6.98 15.59
N ILE A 39 19.15 -6.24 14.50
CA ILE A 39 19.85 -4.97 14.52
C ILE A 39 19.05 -3.97 13.71
N LEU A 40 18.73 -2.83 14.34
CA LEU A 40 17.96 -1.78 13.70
C LEU A 40 18.78 -1.00 12.66
N PRO A 41 18.14 -0.36 11.66
CA PRO A 41 18.81 0.39 10.59
C PRO A 41 19.72 1.53 11.06
N ASP A 42 19.55 2.02 12.28
CA ASP A 42 20.34 3.11 12.85
C ASP A 42 21.63 2.65 13.57
N SER A 43 21.86 1.34 13.66
CA SER A 43 23.08 0.78 14.22
C SER A 43 24.18 0.67 13.15
N PRO A 44 25.46 0.96 13.49
CA PRO A 44 26.59 0.76 12.58
C PRO A 44 26.77 -0.71 12.18
N LEU A 45 26.18 -1.64 12.93
CA LEU A 45 26.24 -3.08 12.67
C LEU A 45 25.06 -3.61 11.85
N PHE A 46 24.21 -2.74 11.28
CA PHE A 46 23.03 -3.13 10.50
C PHE A 46 23.36 -4.09 9.33
N PHE A 47 24.58 -4.04 8.80
CA PHE A 47 25.02 -4.97 7.76
C PHE A 47 24.98 -6.45 8.21
N LEU A 48 25.09 -6.75 9.52
CA LEU A 48 24.96 -8.11 10.03
C LEU A 48 23.52 -8.63 9.90
N ASP A 49 22.52 -7.76 10.03
CA ASP A 49 21.12 -8.13 9.79
C ASP A 49 20.92 -8.52 8.31
N LYS A 50 21.51 -7.74 7.39
CA LYS A 50 21.52 -8.09 5.96
C LYS A 50 22.21 -9.43 5.70
N ILE A 51 23.37 -9.69 6.30
CA ILE A 51 24.06 -10.99 6.16
C ILE A 51 23.18 -12.12 6.66
N LYS A 52 22.52 -11.96 7.82
CA LYS A 52 21.58 -12.97 8.35
C LYS A 52 20.42 -13.23 7.38
N GLN A 53 19.86 -12.18 6.78
CA GLN A 53 18.78 -12.29 5.80
C GLN A 53 19.25 -13.01 4.52
N GLU A 54 20.42 -12.66 3.99
CA GLU A 54 21.01 -13.35 2.84
C GLU A 54 21.28 -14.82 3.13
N MET A 55 21.77 -15.16 4.33
CA MET A 55 21.94 -16.56 4.74
C MET A 55 20.60 -17.32 4.79
N ARG A 56 19.53 -16.69 5.29
CA ARG A 56 18.18 -17.28 5.27
C ARG A 56 17.71 -17.52 3.83
N LEU A 57 17.93 -16.57 2.94
CA LEU A 57 17.57 -16.68 1.52
C LEU A 57 18.40 -17.74 0.80
N LEU A 58 19.70 -17.84 1.10
CA LEU A 58 20.59 -18.86 0.55
C LEU A 58 20.12 -20.28 0.92
N LEU A 59 19.62 -20.46 2.15
CA LEU A 59 19.06 -21.72 2.62
C LEU A 59 17.63 -21.99 2.10
N ALA A 60 16.96 -21.00 1.50
CA ALA A 60 15.68 -21.18 0.82
C ALA A 60 15.87 -21.66 -0.63
N PHE A 61 16.11 -22.96 -0.77
CA PHE A 61 16.40 -23.58 -2.07
C PHE A 61 15.25 -23.48 -3.09
N THR A 62 13.99 -23.45 -2.63
CA THR A 62 12.80 -23.42 -3.51
C THR A 62 12.20 -22.01 -3.63
N PRO A 63 11.57 -21.67 -4.77
CA PRO A 63 10.95 -20.35 -4.92
C PRO A 63 9.83 -20.10 -3.91
N GLN A 64 9.08 -21.13 -3.48
CA GLN A 64 8.08 -21.00 -2.41
C GLN A 64 8.71 -20.58 -1.08
N ASN A 65 9.84 -21.20 -0.71
CA ASN A 65 10.52 -20.87 0.53
C ASN A 65 11.10 -19.46 0.46
N ARG A 66 11.64 -19.03 -0.69
CA ARG A 66 12.08 -17.65 -0.88
C ARG A 66 10.92 -16.67 -0.75
N ALA A 67 9.76 -16.98 -1.34
CA ALA A 67 8.59 -16.13 -1.23
C ALA A 67 8.14 -15.91 0.23
N LYS A 68 8.16 -16.99 1.04
CA LYS A 68 7.89 -16.91 2.49
C LYS A 68 8.92 -16.06 3.23
N ILE A 69 10.20 -16.26 2.97
CA ILE A 69 11.27 -15.52 3.64
C ILE A 69 11.21 -14.03 3.28
N TYR A 70 11.02 -13.70 2.01
CA TYR A 70 10.83 -12.31 1.59
C TYR A 70 9.59 -11.67 2.24
N SER A 71 8.46 -12.37 2.33
CA SER A 71 7.26 -11.87 3.06
C SER A 71 7.56 -11.60 4.55
N ALA A 72 8.32 -12.49 5.19
CA ALA A 72 8.72 -12.34 6.58
C ALA A 72 9.68 -11.17 6.79
N ILE A 73 10.68 -10.99 5.90
CA ILE A 73 11.61 -9.84 5.95
C ILE A 73 10.85 -8.53 5.75
N ALA A 74 9.87 -8.48 4.85
CA ALA A 74 9.01 -7.30 4.73
C ALA A 74 8.23 -7.01 6.03
N GLY A 75 7.87 -8.05 6.78
CA GLY A 75 7.38 -7.94 8.15
C GLY A 75 8.43 -7.28 9.04
N GLU A 76 9.61 -7.87 9.17
CA GLU A 76 10.71 -7.32 9.98
C GLU A 76 10.96 -5.83 9.71
N ARG A 77 11.02 -5.41 8.45
CA ARG A 77 11.18 -3.99 8.06
C ARG A 77 10.03 -3.11 8.51
N LEU A 78 8.79 -3.60 8.47
CA LEU A 78 7.65 -2.85 9.01
C LEU A 78 7.70 -2.73 10.54
N ALA A 79 8.23 -3.71 11.27
CA ALA A 79 8.45 -3.56 12.71
C ALA A 79 9.58 -2.56 13.02
N GLU A 80 10.67 -2.60 12.26
CA GLU A 80 11.79 -1.67 12.38
C GLU A 80 11.36 -0.22 12.12
N LEU A 81 10.51 -0.02 11.11
CA LEU A 81 9.94 1.28 10.77
C LEU A 81 9.28 1.94 11.99
N ARG A 82 8.62 1.16 12.84
CA ARG A 82 7.98 1.65 14.08
C ARG A 82 9.01 2.31 15.00
N PHE A 83 10.17 1.69 15.15
CA PHE A 83 11.25 2.22 15.99
C PHE A 83 11.92 3.42 15.32
N MET A 84 12.09 3.41 14.00
CA MET A 84 12.67 4.54 13.27
C MET A 84 11.76 5.77 13.33
N LEU A 85 10.44 5.59 13.25
CA LEU A 85 9.45 6.64 13.47
C LEU A 85 9.52 7.22 14.89
N ALA A 86 9.57 6.35 15.92
CA ALA A 86 9.68 6.79 17.32
C ALA A 86 10.97 7.57 17.60
N ARG A 87 12.04 7.31 16.85
CA ARG A 87 13.35 7.99 16.97
C ARG A 87 13.50 9.18 16.02
N ASN A 88 12.49 9.47 15.19
CA ASN A 88 12.56 10.46 14.12
C ASN A 88 13.78 10.29 13.20
N ASN A 89 14.18 9.03 12.94
CA ASN A 89 15.33 8.72 12.11
C ASN A 89 14.91 8.61 10.64
N LYS A 90 15.05 9.72 9.90
CA LYS A 90 14.68 9.81 8.48
C LYS A 90 15.34 8.73 7.61
N ASN A 91 16.66 8.52 7.75
CA ASN A 91 17.38 7.54 6.95
C ASN A 91 16.91 6.10 7.23
N GLY A 92 16.61 5.80 8.50
CA GLY A 92 16.04 4.52 8.91
C GLY A 92 14.65 4.30 8.32
N ILE A 93 13.78 5.33 8.41
CA ILE A 93 12.43 5.30 7.81
C ILE A 93 12.51 5.02 6.30
N GLU A 94 13.37 5.73 5.57
CA GLU A 94 13.56 5.52 4.13
C GLU A 94 14.05 4.10 3.81
N THR A 95 15.01 3.61 4.59
CA THR A 95 15.58 2.27 4.45
C THR A 95 14.50 1.20 4.65
N ASP A 96 13.68 1.32 5.68
CA ASP A 96 12.63 0.36 6.00
C ASP A 96 11.49 0.38 4.98
N LEU A 97 11.03 1.58 4.58
CA LEU A 97 10.00 1.75 3.55
C LEU A 97 10.44 1.14 2.21
N LYS A 98 11.70 1.36 1.82
CA LYS A 98 12.29 0.73 0.64
C LYS A 98 12.37 -0.80 0.80
N GLY A 99 12.84 -1.26 1.96
CA GLY A 99 12.96 -2.68 2.27
C GLY A 99 11.62 -3.42 2.21
N ILE A 100 10.53 -2.82 2.71
CA ILE A 100 9.17 -3.39 2.59
C ILE A 100 8.81 -3.61 1.12
N THR A 101 9.07 -2.60 0.28
CA THR A 101 8.73 -2.63 -1.15
C THR A 101 9.51 -3.71 -1.89
N GLU A 102 10.84 -3.70 -1.76
CA GLU A 102 11.72 -4.65 -2.43
C GLU A 102 11.43 -6.09 -2.03
N ASN A 103 11.22 -6.35 -0.72
CA ASN A 103 10.96 -7.70 -0.24
C ASN A 103 9.57 -8.19 -0.67
N LEU A 104 8.52 -7.37 -0.67
CA LEU A 104 7.21 -7.81 -1.17
C LEU A 104 7.20 -8.04 -2.68
N GLU A 105 7.95 -7.24 -3.45
CA GLU A 105 8.15 -7.50 -4.88
C GLU A 105 8.90 -8.82 -5.11
N ASN A 106 9.99 -9.07 -4.37
CA ASN A 106 10.75 -10.32 -4.48
C ASN A 106 9.94 -11.54 -4.04
N ALA A 107 9.07 -11.39 -3.03
CA ALA A 107 8.13 -12.42 -2.63
C ALA A 107 7.17 -12.78 -3.77
N ALA A 108 6.60 -11.75 -4.41
CA ALA A 108 5.69 -11.90 -5.53
C ALA A 108 6.36 -12.51 -6.77
N ASN A 109 7.60 -12.12 -7.07
CA ASN A 109 8.38 -12.67 -8.16
C ASN A 109 8.72 -14.15 -7.91
N SER A 110 9.18 -14.50 -6.70
CA SER A 110 9.47 -15.89 -6.33
C SER A 110 8.23 -16.80 -6.39
N LEU A 111 7.06 -16.27 -6.03
CA LEU A 111 5.78 -16.97 -6.16
C LEU A 111 5.39 -17.18 -7.63
N SER A 112 5.63 -16.18 -8.48
CA SER A 112 5.40 -16.30 -9.92
C SER A 112 6.34 -17.34 -10.54
N ASP A 113 7.60 -17.42 -10.10
CA ASP A 113 8.56 -18.43 -10.54
C ASP A 113 8.13 -19.85 -10.15
N ALA A 114 7.67 -20.04 -8.90
CA ALA A 114 7.10 -21.32 -8.46
C ALA A 114 5.95 -21.77 -9.39
N ARG A 115 5.02 -20.86 -9.66
CA ARG A 115 3.89 -21.13 -10.57
C ARG A 115 4.35 -21.45 -11.99
N PHE A 116 5.35 -20.73 -12.52
CA PHE A 116 5.89 -20.99 -13.84
C PHE A 116 6.52 -22.39 -13.95
N ARG A 117 7.05 -22.92 -12.84
CA ARG A 117 7.55 -24.30 -12.73
C ARG A 117 6.44 -25.36 -12.58
N GLY A 118 5.17 -24.96 -12.64
CA GLY A 118 4.02 -25.85 -12.48
C GLY A 118 3.74 -26.25 -11.04
N GLU A 119 4.35 -25.57 -10.06
CA GLU A 119 4.14 -25.86 -8.64
C GLU A 119 2.77 -25.32 -8.20
N ASN A 120 2.07 -26.04 -7.32
CA ASN A 120 0.84 -25.55 -6.72
C ASN A 120 1.16 -24.46 -5.69
N VAL A 121 0.77 -23.22 -6.00
CA VAL A 121 1.04 -22.04 -5.17
C VAL A 121 -0.22 -21.47 -4.50
N GLU A 122 -1.36 -22.13 -4.56
CA GLU A 122 -2.65 -21.56 -4.13
C GLU A 122 -2.64 -21.14 -2.65
N LEU A 123 -2.41 -22.09 -1.74
CA LEU A 123 -2.31 -21.83 -0.30
C LEU A 123 -1.20 -20.84 0.05
N LEU A 124 -0.09 -20.87 -0.69
CA LEU A 124 1.00 -19.92 -0.45
C LEU A 124 0.62 -18.51 -0.88
N SER A 125 -0.06 -18.38 -2.01
CA SER A 125 -0.58 -17.11 -2.53
C SER A 125 -1.58 -16.51 -1.54
N GLU A 126 -2.47 -17.33 -0.99
CA GLU A 126 -3.44 -16.91 0.04
C GLU A 126 -2.73 -16.41 1.31
N ASN A 127 -1.75 -17.16 1.81
CA ASN A 127 -0.97 -16.77 2.99
C ASN A 127 -0.23 -15.43 2.79
N ILE A 128 0.49 -15.29 1.66
CA ILE A 128 1.21 -14.05 1.34
C ILE A 128 0.25 -12.89 1.09
N ASN A 129 -0.91 -13.15 0.47
CA ASN A 129 -1.95 -12.14 0.28
C ASN A 129 -2.46 -11.60 1.62
N ASN A 130 -2.75 -12.48 2.57
CA ASN A 130 -3.18 -12.11 3.92
C ASN A 130 -2.09 -11.35 4.68
N ASP A 131 -0.82 -11.75 4.54
CA ASP A 131 0.32 -10.99 5.06
C ASP A 131 0.39 -9.58 4.50
N ILE A 132 0.22 -9.43 3.18
CA ILE A 132 0.23 -8.13 2.51
C ILE A 132 -0.92 -7.26 3.03
N LYS A 133 -2.13 -7.79 3.21
CA LYS A 133 -3.28 -7.04 3.74
C LYS A 133 -2.97 -6.45 5.12
N ARG A 134 -2.43 -7.26 6.04
CA ARG A 134 -2.01 -6.80 7.39
C ARG A 134 -0.96 -5.68 7.33
N LYS A 135 0.00 -5.81 6.42
CA LYS A 135 1.06 -4.80 6.20
C LYS A 135 0.47 -3.52 5.61
N GLN A 136 -0.46 -3.62 4.66
CA GLN A 136 -1.19 -2.48 4.10
C GLN A 136 -1.98 -1.73 5.17
N ASP A 137 -2.69 -2.44 6.06
CA ASP A 137 -3.46 -1.82 7.14
C ASP A 137 -2.57 -1.02 8.10
N SER A 138 -1.37 -1.54 8.39
CA SER A 138 -0.37 -0.82 9.19
C SER A 138 0.13 0.44 8.48
N LEU A 139 0.34 0.37 7.16
CA LEU A 139 0.71 1.52 6.34
C LEU A 139 -0.44 2.53 6.20
N ASP A 140 -1.70 2.10 6.19
CA ASP A 140 -2.86 3.01 6.17
C ASP A 140 -2.95 3.84 7.46
N ILE A 141 -2.70 3.20 8.60
CA ILE A 141 -2.62 3.87 9.89
C ILE A 141 -1.50 4.91 9.86
N LEU A 142 -0.30 4.55 9.38
CA LEU A 142 0.81 5.49 9.22
C LEU A 142 0.44 6.65 8.30
N LEU A 143 -0.16 6.34 7.16
CA LEU A 143 -0.53 7.31 6.14
C LEU A 143 -1.54 8.34 6.66
N SER A 144 -2.47 7.91 7.52
CA SER A 144 -3.47 8.79 8.12
C SER A 144 -2.88 9.83 9.09
N GLN A 145 -1.68 9.55 9.62
CA GLN A 145 -0.96 10.40 10.57
C GLN A 145 0.19 11.17 9.90
N ALA A 146 0.71 10.64 8.79
CA ALA A 146 1.85 11.20 8.09
C ALA A 146 1.50 12.52 7.38
N THR A 147 2.46 13.43 7.35
CA THR A 147 2.39 14.70 6.62
C THR A 147 3.63 14.88 5.73
N GLY A 148 3.58 15.85 4.81
CA GLY A 148 4.73 16.25 3.98
C GLY A 148 5.40 15.09 3.24
N GLU A 149 6.73 15.01 3.37
CA GLU A 149 7.58 14.01 2.72
C GLU A 149 7.25 12.57 3.14
N LEU A 150 7.04 12.33 4.44
CA LEU A 150 6.69 11.00 4.95
C LEU A 150 5.40 10.47 4.32
N LYS A 151 4.39 11.33 4.19
CA LYS A 151 3.12 10.96 3.53
C LYS A 151 3.34 10.51 2.09
N THR A 152 4.17 11.23 1.34
CA THR A 152 4.52 10.89 -0.04
C THR A 152 5.26 9.56 -0.14
N MET A 153 6.23 9.32 0.76
CA MET A 153 6.96 8.05 0.81
C MET A 153 6.03 6.88 1.09
N VAL A 154 5.14 7.01 2.08
CA VAL A 154 4.18 5.95 2.45
C VAL A 154 3.18 5.67 1.33
N LEU A 155 2.69 6.71 0.62
CA LEU A 155 1.86 6.54 -0.58
C LEU A 155 2.59 5.79 -1.71
N GLY A 156 3.88 6.10 -1.89
CA GLY A 156 4.75 5.39 -2.84
C GLY A 156 4.83 3.91 -2.50
N VAL A 157 5.18 3.58 -1.25
CA VAL A 157 5.23 2.19 -0.77
C VAL A 157 3.90 1.49 -0.95
N GLN A 158 2.77 2.09 -0.53
CA GLN A 158 1.46 1.48 -0.71
C GLN A 158 1.17 1.15 -2.18
N THR A 159 1.50 2.06 -3.10
CA THR A 159 1.31 1.83 -4.54
C THR A 159 2.11 0.62 -5.01
N SER A 160 3.38 0.51 -4.62
CA SER A 160 4.20 -0.66 -4.97
C SER A 160 3.71 -1.94 -4.31
N VAL A 161 3.21 -1.88 -3.07
CA VAL A 161 2.61 -3.03 -2.39
C VAL A 161 1.38 -3.53 -3.14
N TYR A 162 0.51 -2.65 -3.66
CA TYR A 162 -0.62 -3.06 -4.51
C TYR A 162 -0.15 -3.78 -5.79
N GLN A 163 0.95 -3.33 -6.40
CA GLN A 163 1.51 -3.99 -7.58
C GLN A 163 2.05 -5.39 -7.25
N SER A 164 2.77 -5.54 -6.14
CA SER A 164 3.21 -6.85 -5.67
C SER A 164 2.03 -7.76 -5.32
N LYS A 165 0.99 -7.22 -4.67
CA LYS A 165 -0.25 -7.95 -4.36
C LYS A 165 -0.93 -8.47 -5.62
N ALA A 166 -1.03 -7.66 -6.69
CA ALA A 166 -1.62 -8.07 -7.97
C ALA A 166 -0.94 -9.32 -8.57
N LYS A 167 0.39 -9.43 -8.43
CA LYS A 167 1.14 -10.63 -8.83
C LYS A 167 0.81 -11.81 -7.90
N VAL A 168 0.72 -11.60 -6.59
CA VAL A 168 0.40 -12.65 -5.61
C VAL A 168 -1.01 -13.23 -5.82
N VAL A 169 -2.03 -12.38 -5.95
CA VAL A 169 -3.42 -12.83 -6.11
C VAL A 169 -3.66 -13.61 -7.39
N SER A 170 -2.78 -13.45 -8.39
CA SER A 170 -2.87 -14.22 -9.65
C SER A 170 -2.62 -15.73 -9.46
N GLY A 171 -2.14 -16.16 -8.29
CA GLY A 171 -2.06 -17.58 -7.90
C GLY A 171 -3.30 -18.12 -7.19
N LEU A 172 -4.32 -17.29 -6.93
CA LEU A 172 -5.56 -17.68 -6.25
C LEU A 172 -6.59 -18.30 -7.22
N PRO A 173 -7.59 -19.04 -6.71
CA PRO A 173 -8.75 -19.46 -7.49
C PRO A 173 -9.50 -18.27 -8.07
N SER A 174 -10.13 -18.43 -9.24
CA SER A 174 -10.77 -17.32 -9.97
C SER A 174 -11.74 -16.50 -9.12
N GLN A 175 -12.53 -17.14 -8.25
CA GLN A 175 -13.48 -16.44 -7.38
C GLN A 175 -12.78 -15.59 -6.31
N GLN A 176 -11.68 -16.08 -5.73
CA GLN A 176 -10.91 -15.33 -4.72
C GLN A 176 -10.12 -14.19 -5.39
N LEU A 177 -9.45 -14.47 -6.51
CA LEU A 177 -8.73 -13.47 -7.31
C LEU A 177 -9.63 -12.27 -7.62
N GLU A 178 -10.85 -12.54 -8.06
CA GLU A 178 -11.84 -11.52 -8.41
C GLU A 178 -12.24 -10.66 -7.21
N ASN A 179 -12.52 -11.29 -6.06
CA ASN A 179 -12.86 -10.60 -4.83
C ASN A 179 -11.72 -9.70 -4.36
N GLU A 180 -10.49 -10.23 -4.33
CA GLU A 180 -9.30 -9.48 -3.93
C GLU A 180 -9.01 -8.32 -4.89
N THR A 181 -9.13 -8.54 -6.21
CA THR A 181 -8.93 -7.48 -7.21
C THR A 181 -9.94 -6.35 -7.02
N LYS A 182 -11.21 -6.67 -6.72
CA LYS A 182 -12.25 -5.68 -6.45
C LYS A 182 -11.96 -4.91 -5.16
N GLU A 183 -11.59 -5.60 -4.09
CA GLU A 183 -11.24 -4.99 -2.80
C GLU A 183 -10.06 -4.02 -2.96
N ASP A 184 -8.97 -4.46 -3.61
CA ASP A 184 -7.78 -3.64 -3.83
C ASP A 184 -8.06 -2.40 -4.67
N LEU A 185 -8.89 -2.55 -5.71
CA LEU A 185 -9.29 -1.44 -6.54
C LEU A 185 -10.06 -0.39 -5.73
N MET A 186 -11.03 -0.83 -4.92
CA MET A 186 -11.82 0.06 -4.07
C MET A 186 -10.93 0.78 -3.06
N LYS A 187 -10.01 0.05 -2.41
CA LYS A 187 -9.08 0.61 -1.42
C LYS A 187 -8.13 1.63 -2.05
N GLN A 188 -7.60 1.36 -3.24
CA GLN A 188 -6.77 2.31 -4.00
C GLN A 188 -7.52 3.57 -4.40
N ILE A 189 -8.77 3.43 -4.86
CA ILE A 189 -9.64 4.56 -5.20
C ILE A 189 -9.88 5.42 -3.95
N GLU A 190 -10.28 4.81 -2.84
CA GLU A 190 -10.54 5.51 -1.58
C GLU A 190 -9.30 6.25 -1.07
N THR A 191 -8.17 5.57 -1.02
CA THR A 191 -6.88 6.14 -0.60
C THR A 191 -6.52 7.35 -1.47
N LYS A 192 -6.61 7.21 -2.79
CA LYS A 192 -6.31 8.32 -3.71
C LYS A 192 -7.32 9.46 -3.55
N ILE A 193 -8.61 9.19 -3.46
CA ILE A 193 -9.61 10.25 -3.22
C ILE A 193 -9.30 10.99 -1.92
N LYS A 194 -9.03 10.27 -0.83
CA LYS A 194 -8.75 10.84 0.49
C LYS A 194 -7.50 11.71 0.50
N TYR A 195 -6.46 11.31 -0.22
CA TYR A 195 -5.14 11.96 -0.12
C TYR A 195 -4.71 12.77 -1.35
N SER A 196 -5.44 12.73 -2.47
CA SER A 196 -5.17 13.49 -3.71
C SER A 196 -6.08 14.72 -3.91
N PHE A 197 -6.75 15.23 -2.87
CA PHE A 197 -7.58 16.44 -2.98
C PHE A 197 -6.81 17.68 -3.52
N ASP A 198 -5.48 17.68 -3.46
CA ASP A 198 -4.66 18.76 -4.01
C ASP A 198 -4.39 18.66 -5.54
N SER A 199 -4.55 17.47 -6.16
CA SER A 199 -4.41 17.29 -7.62
C SER A 199 -5.44 16.31 -8.16
N SER A 200 -6.66 16.81 -8.32
CA SER A 200 -7.73 16.18 -9.10
C SER A 200 -7.32 15.67 -10.51
N ALA A 201 -6.25 16.22 -11.09
CA ALA A 201 -5.66 15.72 -12.33
C ALA A 201 -5.00 14.34 -12.15
N ASP A 202 -4.29 14.13 -11.05
CA ASP A 202 -3.64 12.86 -10.74
C ASP A 202 -4.64 11.72 -10.54
N VAL A 203 -5.76 12.01 -9.86
CA VAL A 203 -6.87 11.07 -9.67
C VAL A 203 -7.44 10.61 -11.01
N LEU A 204 -7.66 11.53 -11.95
CA LEU A 204 -8.19 11.19 -13.28
C LEU A 204 -7.23 10.29 -14.07
N THR A 205 -5.94 10.66 -14.15
CA THR A 205 -4.93 9.86 -14.86
C THR A 205 -4.82 8.45 -14.28
N LYS A 206 -4.93 8.30 -12.96
CA LYS A 206 -4.90 6.98 -12.29
C LYS A 206 -6.19 6.19 -12.46
N ILE A 207 -7.37 6.82 -12.46
CA ILE A 207 -8.63 6.15 -12.82
C ILE A 207 -8.54 5.60 -14.25
N GLU A 208 -7.98 6.37 -15.18
CA GLU A 208 -7.76 5.92 -16.56
C GLU A 208 -6.77 4.75 -16.64
N THR A 209 -5.67 4.83 -15.90
CA THR A 209 -4.68 3.74 -15.82
C THR A 209 -5.31 2.45 -15.28
N LEU A 210 -6.08 2.54 -14.19
CA LEU A 210 -6.78 1.40 -13.60
C LEU A 210 -7.84 0.83 -14.54
N ARG A 211 -8.60 1.70 -15.22
CA ARG A 211 -9.56 1.29 -16.25
C ARG A 211 -8.85 0.50 -17.37
N LYS A 212 -7.68 0.97 -17.82
CA LYS A 212 -6.88 0.28 -18.84
C LYS A 212 -6.42 -1.09 -18.35
N GLN A 213 -5.82 -1.17 -17.16
CA GLN A 213 -5.36 -2.44 -16.58
C GLN A 213 -6.51 -3.43 -16.36
N ALA A 214 -7.65 -2.98 -15.83
CA ALA A 214 -8.83 -3.82 -15.65
C ALA A 214 -9.37 -4.31 -17.00
N SER A 215 -9.36 -3.45 -18.04
CA SER A 215 -9.76 -3.83 -19.40
C SER A 215 -8.83 -4.87 -20.00
N GLU A 216 -7.51 -4.71 -19.85
CA GLU A 216 -6.51 -5.66 -20.36
C GLU A 216 -6.62 -7.02 -19.65
N SER A 217 -6.74 -7.02 -18.32
CA SER A 217 -6.92 -8.26 -17.54
C SER A 217 -8.22 -8.97 -17.90
N SER A 218 -9.30 -8.22 -18.10
CA SER A 218 -10.59 -8.78 -18.52
C SER A 218 -10.51 -9.35 -19.94
N ALA A 219 -9.87 -8.63 -20.87
CA ALA A 219 -9.65 -9.11 -22.24
C ALA A 219 -8.87 -10.42 -22.25
N LYS A 220 -7.79 -10.51 -21.46
CA LYS A 220 -7.02 -11.75 -21.30
C LYS A 220 -7.87 -12.89 -20.75
N THR A 221 -8.69 -12.61 -19.73
CA THR A 221 -9.59 -13.62 -19.14
C THR A 221 -10.62 -14.11 -20.16
N ILE A 222 -11.21 -13.20 -20.93
CA ILE A 222 -12.16 -13.53 -21.99
C ILE A 222 -11.51 -14.39 -23.07
N MET A 223 -10.30 -14.05 -23.52
CA MET A 223 -9.55 -14.88 -24.47
C MET A 223 -9.33 -16.30 -23.95
N MET A 224 -8.89 -16.45 -22.68
CA MET A 224 -8.72 -17.77 -22.07
C MET A 224 -10.04 -18.55 -22.04
N ARG A 225 -11.16 -17.89 -21.75
CA ARG A 225 -12.49 -18.54 -21.75
C ARG A 225 -12.96 -18.92 -23.16
N GLU A 226 -12.68 -18.10 -24.16
CA GLU A 226 -12.95 -18.43 -25.57
C GLU A 226 -12.17 -19.66 -26.01
N ASP A 227 -10.92 -19.79 -25.58
CA ASP A 227 -10.10 -20.97 -25.86
C ASP A 227 -10.59 -22.21 -25.11
N GLU A 228 -11.08 -22.07 -23.87
CA GLU A 228 -11.76 -23.17 -23.15
C GLU A 228 -13.02 -23.65 -23.88
N VAL A 229 -13.83 -22.74 -24.44
CA VAL A 229 -15.01 -23.08 -25.24
C VAL A 229 -14.60 -23.83 -26.51
N LYS A 230 -13.58 -23.35 -27.24
CA LYS A 230 -13.07 -24.02 -28.44
C LYS A 230 -12.53 -25.42 -28.12
N ALA A 231 -11.78 -25.55 -27.02
CA ALA A 231 -11.30 -26.83 -26.56
C ALA A 231 -12.45 -27.80 -26.24
N ALA A 232 -13.50 -27.33 -25.54
CA ALA A 232 -14.69 -28.14 -25.27
C ALA A 232 -15.42 -28.57 -26.56
N ALA A 233 -15.44 -27.72 -27.59
CA ALA A 233 -16.04 -28.03 -28.89
C ALA A 233 -15.32 -29.18 -29.62
N ILE A 234 -14.00 -29.30 -29.47
CA ILE A 234 -13.21 -30.40 -30.04
C ILE A 234 -13.66 -31.76 -29.48
N PHE A 235 -13.98 -31.81 -28.18
CA PHE A 235 -14.45 -33.03 -27.52
C PHE A 235 -15.94 -33.35 -27.77
N LYS A 236 -16.66 -32.54 -28.57
CA LYS A 236 -18.06 -32.72 -28.97
C LYS A 236 -19.03 -33.01 -27.81
N ASN A 237 -18.76 -32.48 -26.62
CA ASN A 237 -19.65 -32.61 -25.47
C ASN A 237 -20.60 -31.39 -25.40
N PRO A 238 -21.88 -31.51 -25.82
CA PRO A 238 -22.78 -30.36 -25.93
C PRO A 238 -23.10 -29.72 -24.57
N ALA A 239 -23.14 -30.51 -23.49
CA ALA A 239 -23.39 -29.99 -22.14
C ALA A 239 -22.23 -29.12 -21.66
N LEU A 240 -20.99 -29.59 -21.87
CA LEU A 240 -19.79 -28.84 -21.50
C LEU A 240 -19.64 -27.56 -22.34
N ILE A 241 -19.91 -27.63 -23.64
CA ILE A 241 -19.90 -26.45 -24.53
C ILE A 241 -20.90 -25.40 -24.02
N LYS A 242 -22.14 -25.80 -23.72
CA LYS A 242 -23.17 -24.90 -23.23
C LYS A 242 -22.78 -24.26 -21.89
N GLU A 243 -22.21 -25.03 -20.97
CA GLU A 243 -21.72 -24.51 -19.68
C GLU A 243 -20.61 -23.47 -19.88
N LYS A 244 -19.59 -23.78 -20.70
CA LYS A 244 -18.47 -22.89 -20.97
C LYS A 244 -18.91 -21.61 -21.69
N GLN A 245 -19.84 -21.72 -22.64
CA GLN A 245 -20.43 -20.57 -23.34
C GLN A 245 -21.17 -19.65 -22.36
N ALA A 246 -21.98 -20.22 -21.46
CA ALA A 246 -22.70 -19.44 -20.45
C ALA A 246 -21.74 -18.69 -19.51
N ARG A 247 -20.62 -19.31 -19.13
CA ARG A 247 -19.57 -18.63 -18.34
C ARG A 247 -18.91 -17.50 -19.11
N LEU A 248 -18.59 -17.70 -20.39
CA LEU A 248 -18.02 -16.66 -21.25
C LEU A 248 -18.96 -15.44 -21.35
N GLU A 249 -20.25 -15.66 -21.60
CA GLU A 249 -21.25 -14.59 -21.68
C GLU A 249 -21.43 -13.85 -20.35
N LEU A 250 -21.40 -14.58 -19.23
CA LEU A 250 -21.44 -13.99 -17.90
C LEU A 250 -20.23 -13.07 -17.67
N GLU A 251 -19.04 -13.51 -18.06
CA GLU A 251 -17.80 -12.74 -17.93
C GLU A 251 -17.83 -11.47 -18.79
N LYS A 252 -18.32 -11.55 -20.03
CA LYS A 252 -18.50 -10.39 -20.92
C LYS A 252 -19.45 -9.36 -20.30
N LYS A 253 -20.63 -9.79 -19.86
CA LYS A 253 -21.62 -8.91 -19.22
C LYS A 253 -21.08 -8.28 -17.93
N ARG A 254 -20.26 -9.02 -17.20
CA ARG A 254 -19.58 -8.52 -16.00
C ARG A 254 -18.55 -7.45 -16.36
N GLN A 255 -17.72 -7.66 -17.38
CA GLN A 255 -16.76 -6.66 -17.85
C GLN A 255 -17.46 -5.37 -18.26
N GLU A 256 -18.58 -5.45 -18.98
CA GLU A 256 -19.39 -4.27 -19.35
C GLU A 256 -19.84 -3.47 -18.12
N LYS A 257 -20.31 -4.14 -17.07
CA LYS A 257 -20.71 -3.48 -15.82
C LYS A 257 -19.53 -2.80 -15.13
N ILE A 258 -18.36 -3.43 -15.11
CA ILE A 258 -17.13 -2.85 -14.54
C ILE A 258 -16.74 -1.59 -15.33
N LEU A 259 -16.73 -1.65 -16.67
CA LEU A 259 -16.43 -0.50 -17.53
C LEU A 259 -17.44 0.64 -17.33
N ALA A 260 -18.73 0.32 -17.17
CA ALA A 260 -19.76 1.31 -16.87
C ALA A 260 -19.54 1.98 -15.50
N ALA A 261 -19.12 1.21 -14.49
CA ALA A 261 -18.77 1.76 -13.18
C ALA A 261 -17.55 2.69 -13.25
N TYR A 262 -16.50 2.31 -14.00
CA TYR A 262 -15.33 3.17 -14.24
C TYR A 262 -15.71 4.49 -14.92
N LYS A 263 -16.62 4.45 -15.90
CA LYS A 263 -17.12 5.66 -16.55
C LYS A 263 -17.79 6.60 -15.54
N LYS A 264 -18.69 6.07 -14.71
CA LYS A 264 -19.35 6.85 -13.65
C LYS A 264 -18.36 7.46 -12.66
N LEU A 265 -17.35 6.69 -12.26
CA LEU A 265 -16.30 7.17 -11.36
C LEU A 265 -15.48 8.30 -12.00
N SER A 266 -15.08 8.14 -13.25
CA SER A 266 -14.37 9.16 -14.03
C SER A 266 -15.19 10.45 -14.16
N ASP A 267 -16.48 10.33 -14.45
CA ASP A 267 -17.39 11.48 -14.55
C ASP A 267 -17.52 12.21 -13.20
N ALA A 268 -17.62 11.46 -12.09
CA ALA A 268 -17.66 12.03 -10.75
C ALA A 268 -16.34 12.73 -10.37
N ALA A 269 -15.19 12.13 -10.68
CA ALA A 269 -13.88 12.74 -10.45
C ALA A 269 -13.69 14.03 -11.26
N LYS A 270 -14.19 14.07 -12.50
CA LYS A 270 -14.19 15.28 -13.34
C LYS A 270 -15.04 16.39 -12.72
N LYS A 271 -16.24 16.08 -12.24
CA LYS A 271 -17.09 17.05 -11.53
C LYS A 271 -16.44 17.57 -10.24
N ALA A 272 -15.78 16.70 -9.48
CA ALA A 272 -15.04 17.10 -8.28
C ALA A 272 -13.88 18.05 -8.63
N LYS A 273 -13.13 17.77 -9.70
CA LYS A 273 -12.08 18.66 -10.24
C LYS A 273 -12.63 20.05 -10.55
N GLU A 274 -13.74 20.11 -11.26
CA GLU A 274 -14.42 21.36 -11.65
C GLU A 274 -14.85 22.14 -10.41
N ALA A 275 -15.44 21.48 -9.40
CA ALA A 275 -15.84 22.10 -8.15
C ALA A 275 -14.64 22.68 -7.35
N VAL A 276 -13.53 21.94 -7.27
CA VAL A 276 -12.30 22.43 -6.61
C VAL A 276 -11.71 23.64 -7.34
N ALA A 277 -11.72 23.63 -8.67
CA ALA A 277 -11.26 24.76 -9.47
C ALA A 277 -12.13 26.01 -9.24
N ALA A 278 -13.46 25.84 -9.22
CA ALA A 278 -14.40 26.92 -8.94
C ALA A 278 -14.17 27.54 -7.54
N TYR A 279 -13.95 26.70 -6.52
CA TYR A 279 -13.63 27.15 -5.17
C TYR A 279 -12.33 27.96 -5.12
N LYS A 280 -11.25 27.49 -5.78
CA LYS A 280 -9.97 28.21 -5.84
C LYS A 280 -10.11 29.59 -6.48
N ASN A 281 -10.90 29.71 -7.54
CA ASN A 281 -11.19 30.99 -8.19
C ASN A 281 -11.94 31.94 -7.25
N ALA A 282 -13.00 31.47 -6.59
CA ALA A 282 -13.76 32.27 -5.62
C ALA A 282 -12.88 32.74 -4.43
N GLN A 283 -11.95 31.89 -3.98
CA GLN A 283 -10.99 32.25 -2.94
C GLN A 283 -10.02 33.36 -3.40
N GLN A 284 -9.56 33.32 -4.65
CA GLN A 284 -8.70 34.36 -5.21
C GLN A 284 -9.43 35.69 -5.37
N GLU A 285 -10.67 35.66 -5.87
CA GLU A 285 -11.53 36.83 -5.98
C GLU A 285 -11.76 37.49 -4.61
N LEU A 286 -12.08 36.69 -3.59
CA LEU A 286 -12.22 37.18 -2.21
C LEU A 286 -10.94 37.86 -1.71
N LYS A 287 -9.76 37.27 -1.97
CA LYS A 287 -8.47 37.88 -1.59
C LYS A 287 -8.23 39.22 -2.30
N GLN A 288 -8.60 39.35 -3.57
CA GLN A 288 -8.48 40.60 -4.31
C GLN A 288 -9.38 41.69 -3.73
N LEU A 289 -10.62 41.36 -3.40
CA LEU A 289 -11.57 42.29 -2.77
C LEU A 289 -11.07 42.78 -1.40
N LEU A 290 -10.54 41.87 -0.58
CA LEU A 290 -9.99 42.23 0.73
C LEU A 290 -8.79 43.20 0.59
N ASN A 291 -7.89 42.96 -0.37
CA ASN A 291 -6.73 43.83 -0.58
C ASN A 291 -7.11 45.22 -1.13
N GLN A 292 -8.15 45.33 -1.96
CA GLN A 292 -8.66 46.61 -2.45
C GLN A 292 -9.25 47.46 -1.30
N SER A 293 -9.92 46.83 -0.34
CA SER A 293 -10.51 47.53 0.81
C SER A 293 -9.47 48.11 1.78
N THR A 294 -8.25 47.55 1.81
CA THR A 294 -7.14 48.05 2.65
C THR A 294 -6.34 49.19 2.03
N SER A 295 -6.56 49.50 0.73
CA SER A 295 -5.83 50.54 0.00
C SER A 295 -6.59 51.86 -0.17
N SER A 296 -7.72 52.06 0.53
CA SER A 296 -8.40 53.37 0.52
C SER A 296 -7.48 54.44 1.12
N PRO A 297 -7.17 55.53 0.38
CA PRO A 297 -6.23 56.52 0.83
C PRO A 297 -6.81 57.29 2.01
N THR A 298 -6.05 57.34 3.10
CA THR A 298 -6.20 58.33 4.16
C THR A 298 -5.98 59.71 3.53
N ASN A 299 -7.05 60.27 2.95
CA ASN A 299 -7.06 61.64 2.46
C ASN A 299 -7.16 62.53 3.70
N THR A 300 -5.99 62.79 4.29
CA THR A 300 -5.81 63.74 5.37
C THR A 300 -6.19 65.12 4.85
N GLN A 301 -7.17 65.71 5.55
CA GLN A 301 -7.71 67.05 5.36
C GLN A 301 -6.63 68.13 5.19
N LYS A 302 -6.92 69.08 4.31
CA LYS A 302 -6.69 70.50 4.58
C LYS A 302 -8.04 71.19 4.60
#